data_AF-A0A2B7YKJ3-F1
#
_entry.id   AF-A0A2B7YKJ3-F1
#
_cell.length_a   1.000
_cell.length_b   1.000
_cell.length_c   1.000
_cell.angle_alpha   90.00
_cell.angle_beta   90.00
_cell.angle_gamma   90.00
#
_symmetry.space_group_name_H-M   'P 1'
#
loop_
_entity.id
_entity.type
_entity.pdbx_description
1 polymer ?
#
loop_
_entity_poly.entity_id
_entity_poly.type
_entity_poly.pdbx_seq_one_letter_code
_entity_poly.pdbx_strand_id
1 'polypeptide(L)'
;MTSASSQRCTGVDSIAGSTLAWHTTWPRTGRSNQVISNTVLLTDPRRIFDISKLPTTWRWKYDGNSLIANAAYDLFTSSSATGDEEYGIIIWLAALGGAGPISSTGSPGGANWKLYEGTNAQMHIYSFVWPHSILYRFN
;
A
#
# COMPACT_ATOMS: atom_id res chain seq x y z
N MET A 1 14.87 0.48 -33.08
CA MET A 1 15.55 0.04 -31.84
C MET A 1 15.06 0.96 -30.74
N THR A 2 14.47 0.58 -29.60
CA THR A 2 14.30 -0.69 -28.87
C THR A 2 12.89 -0.68 -28.25
N SER A 3 12.14 -1.77 -28.31
CA SER A 3 10.86 -1.90 -27.60
C SER A 3 11.13 -1.88 -26.09
N ALA A 4 10.81 -0.78 -25.41
CA ALA A 4 10.74 -0.79 -23.95
C ALA A 4 9.64 -1.77 -23.57
N SER A 5 9.98 -2.89 -22.94
CA SER A 5 8.99 -3.85 -22.45
C SER A 5 8.08 -3.13 -21.45
N SER A 6 6.81 -2.94 -21.80
CA SER A 6 5.76 -2.38 -20.92
C SER A 6 5.30 -3.38 -19.84
N GLN A 7 6.06 -4.45 -19.63
CA GLN A 7 5.65 -5.59 -18.86
C GLN A 7 5.89 -5.36 -17.37
N ARG A 8 4.84 -5.56 -16.58
CA ARG A 8 4.93 -5.66 -15.13
C ARG A 8 5.19 -7.12 -14.78
N CYS A 9 6.19 -7.37 -13.95
CA CYS A 9 6.55 -8.71 -13.48
C CYS A 9 6.61 -8.69 -11.97
N THR A 10 6.02 -9.70 -11.32
CA THR A 10 6.07 -9.88 -9.86
C THR A 10 6.48 -11.31 -9.59
N GLY A 11 7.43 -11.51 -8.68
CA GLY A 11 7.98 -12.81 -8.33
C GLY A 11 8.11 -12.99 -6.83
N VAL A 12 7.95 -14.23 -6.37
CA VAL A 12 8.26 -14.64 -5.00
C VAL A 12 9.74 -15.05 -4.95
N ASP A 13 10.49 -14.45 -4.03
CA ASP A 13 11.91 -14.77 -3.82
C ASP A 13 12.07 -15.90 -2.79
N SER A 14 11.32 -15.85 -1.69
CA SER A 14 11.31 -16.91 -0.68
C SER A 14 10.08 -16.86 0.21
N ILE A 15 9.73 -18.02 0.79
CA ILE A 15 8.71 -18.17 1.83
C ILE A 15 9.34 -18.97 2.96
N ALA A 16 9.31 -18.42 4.17
CA ALA A 16 9.79 -19.09 5.39
C ALA A 16 8.84 -18.78 6.56
N GLY A 17 7.99 -19.75 6.90
CA GLY A 17 6.94 -19.56 7.93
C GLY A 17 5.99 -18.43 7.53
N SER A 18 5.88 -17.40 8.37
CA SER A 18 5.09 -16.19 8.12
C SER A 18 5.87 -15.06 7.42
N THR A 19 7.09 -15.32 6.98
CA THR A 19 7.94 -14.34 6.27
C THR A 19 7.91 -14.58 4.77
N LEU A 20 7.54 -13.56 4.01
CA LEU A 20 7.56 -13.54 2.55
C LEU A 20 8.60 -12.53 2.06
N ALA A 21 9.46 -12.95 1.13
CA ALA A 21 10.25 -12.04 0.30
C ALA A 21 9.75 -12.12 -1.14
N TRP A 22 9.57 -10.98 -1.77
CA TRP A 22 9.07 -10.85 -3.14
C TRP A 22 9.60 -9.57 -3.76
N HIS A 23 9.56 -9.53 -5.08
CA HIS A 23 9.92 -8.35 -5.85
C HIS A 23 8.89 -8.08 -6.93
N THR A 24 8.88 -6.85 -7.42
CA THR A 24 8.14 -6.48 -8.60
C THR A 24 8.93 -5.47 -9.43
N THR A 25 8.76 -5.53 -10.74
CA THR A 25 9.37 -4.61 -11.70
C THR A 25 8.28 -4.09 -12.61
N TRP A 26 8.30 -2.80 -12.89
CA TRP A 26 7.35 -2.16 -13.77
C TRP A 26 8.03 -1.11 -14.66
N PRO A 27 7.48 -0.84 -15.85
CA PRO A 27 8.04 0.17 -16.75
C PRO A 27 7.85 1.59 -16.18
N ARG A 28 8.80 2.49 -16.49
CA ARG A 28 8.72 3.93 -16.14
C ARG A 28 7.54 4.66 -16.80
N THR A 29 7.03 4.13 -17.91
CA THR A 29 5.99 4.76 -18.72
C THR A 29 4.68 4.01 -18.58
N GLY A 30 3.72 4.62 -17.89
CA GLY A 30 2.39 4.06 -17.67
C GLY A 30 1.52 5.02 -16.87
N ARG A 31 0.21 4.91 -17.05
CA ARG A 31 -0.83 5.78 -16.48
C ARG A 31 -0.56 6.14 -15.02
N SER A 32 -0.67 7.43 -14.69
CA SER A 32 -0.67 7.91 -13.31
C SER A 32 -1.74 7.18 -12.48
N ASN A 33 -1.45 6.96 -11.20
CA ASN A 33 -2.40 6.49 -10.18
C ASN A 33 -2.90 5.03 -10.31
N GLN A 34 -2.07 4.11 -10.80
CA GLN A 34 -2.40 2.67 -10.75
C GLN A 34 -1.66 1.94 -9.63
N VAL A 35 -2.37 1.04 -8.94
CA VAL A 35 -1.74 0.04 -8.07
C VAL A 35 -0.87 -0.86 -8.94
N ILE A 36 0.41 -0.98 -8.58
CA ILE A 36 1.39 -1.70 -9.41
C ILE A 36 1.51 -3.17 -9.00
N SER A 37 1.51 -3.45 -7.69
CA SER A 37 1.53 -4.80 -7.13
C SER A 37 0.91 -4.77 -5.74
N ASN A 38 0.12 -5.78 -5.40
CA ASN A 38 -0.35 -6.03 -4.03
C ASN A 38 -0.01 -7.46 -3.64
N THR A 39 0.52 -7.63 -2.44
CA THR A 39 0.61 -8.93 -1.78
C THR A 39 -0.54 -9.02 -0.78
N VAL A 40 -1.37 -10.03 -0.93
CA VAL A 40 -2.54 -10.23 -0.08
C VAL A 40 -2.24 -11.36 0.89
N LEU A 41 -2.40 -11.11 2.18
CA LEU A 41 -2.51 -12.17 3.18
C LEU A 41 -3.97 -12.63 3.20
N LEU A 42 -4.22 -13.86 2.75
CA LEU A 42 -5.53 -14.49 2.86
C LEU A 42 -5.66 -15.10 4.26
N THR A 43 -6.48 -14.49 5.10
CA THR A 43 -6.85 -14.99 6.43
C THR A 43 -8.37 -15.02 6.55
N ASP A 44 -8.89 -15.89 7.41
CA ASP A 44 -10.30 -15.84 7.79
C ASP A 44 -10.63 -14.45 8.34
N PRO A 45 -11.74 -13.83 7.91
CA PRO A 45 -12.22 -12.59 8.47
C PRO A 45 -12.36 -12.69 10.00
N ARG A 46 -11.96 -11.63 10.69
CA ARG A 46 -12.03 -11.49 12.15
C ARG A 46 -12.74 -10.18 12.48
N ARG A 47 -13.56 -10.17 13.52
CA ARG A 47 -14.13 -8.90 14.01
C ARG A 47 -13.02 -8.09 14.63
N ILE A 48 -13.01 -6.78 14.37
CA ILE A 48 -11.99 -5.86 14.89
C ILE A 48 -11.92 -5.94 16.43
N PHE A 49 -13.07 -6.07 17.09
CA PHE A 49 -13.14 -6.19 18.55
C PHE A 49 -12.41 -7.43 19.11
N ASP A 50 -12.30 -8.50 18.32
CA ASP A 50 -11.63 -9.74 18.74
C ASP A 50 -10.11 -9.70 18.48
N ILE A 51 -9.61 -8.64 17.82
CA ILE A 51 -8.20 -8.49 17.45
C ILE A 51 -7.48 -7.71 18.55
N SER A 52 -6.62 -8.40 19.30
CA SER A 52 -5.78 -7.76 20.32
C SER A 52 -4.53 -7.09 19.75
N LYS A 53 -3.90 -7.69 18.73
CA LYS A 53 -2.66 -7.23 18.10
C LYS A 53 -2.59 -7.68 16.64
N LEU A 54 -1.96 -6.86 15.81
CA LEU A 54 -1.58 -7.17 14.43
C LEU A 54 -0.08 -6.93 14.24
N PRO A 55 0.79 -7.81 14.78
CA PRO A 55 2.23 -7.64 14.64
C PRO A 55 2.62 -7.79 13.17
N THR A 56 3.39 -6.83 12.65
CA THR A 56 3.91 -6.86 11.29
C THR A 56 5.33 -6.33 11.26
N THR A 57 6.11 -6.80 10.30
CA THR A 57 7.43 -6.25 9.99
C THR A 57 7.57 -6.25 8.49
N TRP A 58 7.85 -5.08 7.92
CA TRP A 58 8.06 -4.95 6.49
C TRP A 58 9.33 -4.16 6.22
N ARG A 59 10.27 -4.83 5.54
CA ARG A 59 11.49 -4.25 5.01
C ARG A 59 11.33 -4.20 3.50
N TRP A 60 11.44 -3.00 2.94
CA TRP A 60 11.26 -2.78 1.51
C TRP A 60 12.28 -1.76 1.01
N LYS A 61 12.52 -1.77 -0.29
CA LYS A 61 13.38 -0.85 -1.01
C LYS A 61 12.79 -0.59 -2.38
N TYR A 62 12.90 0.64 -2.85
CA TYR A 62 12.73 0.94 -4.26
C TYR A 62 14.06 1.27 -4.93
N ASP A 63 14.25 0.73 -6.11
CA ASP A 63 15.35 1.08 -7.01
C ASP A 63 14.79 1.76 -8.25
N GLY A 64 15.35 2.92 -8.60
CA GLY A 64 14.93 3.69 -9.77
C GLY A 64 15.02 5.20 -9.55
N ASN A 65 14.95 5.94 -10.67
CA ASN A 65 14.97 7.39 -10.68
C ASN A 65 13.56 7.92 -10.96
N SER A 66 13.20 9.06 -10.38
CA SER A 66 11.93 9.76 -10.62
C SER A 66 10.69 8.90 -10.34
N LEU A 67 10.73 8.12 -9.25
CA LEU A 67 9.63 7.25 -8.84
C LEU A 67 8.44 8.07 -8.32
N ILE A 68 7.26 7.85 -8.89
CA ILE A 68 5.97 8.27 -8.32
C ILE A 68 5.27 7.02 -7.82
N ALA A 69 5.41 6.73 -6.52
CA ALA A 69 4.94 5.49 -5.92
C ALA A 69 4.71 5.65 -4.42
N ASN A 70 3.96 4.72 -3.84
CA ASN A 70 3.89 4.52 -2.40
C ASN A 70 4.36 3.11 -2.02
N ALA A 71 4.56 2.92 -0.72
CA ALA A 71 4.60 1.61 -0.10
C ALA A 71 3.60 1.67 1.07
N ALA A 72 2.57 0.84 1.04
CA ALA A 72 1.48 0.92 1.99
C ALA A 72 0.92 -0.45 2.39
N TYR A 73 0.46 -0.53 3.64
CA TYR A 73 -0.51 -1.57 4.03
C TYR A 73 -1.90 -1.13 3.60
N ASP A 74 -2.72 -2.09 3.17
CA ASP A 74 -4.10 -1.86 2.73
C ASP A 74 -5.01 -2.86 3.47
N LEU A 75 -5.91 -2.34 4.29
CA LEU A 75 -6.79 -3.11 5.18
C LEU A 75 -8.23 -2.79 4.84
N PHE A 76 -9.08 -3.80 4.76
CA PHE A 76 -10.50 -3.62 4.46
C PHE A 76 -11.37 -4.16 5.59
N THR A 77 -12.52 -3.53 5.78
CA THR A 77 -13.52 -3.96 6.75
C THR A 77 -14.91 -3.95 6.11
N SER A 78 -15.75 -4.87 6.56
CA SER A 78 -17.15 -4.99 6.18
C SER A 78 -17.99 -5.32 7.41
N SER A 79 -19.26 -4.96 7.39
CA SER A 79 -20.26 -5.32 8.41
C SER A 79 -20.52 -6.82 8.50
N SER A 80 -20.10 -7.61 7.51
CA SER A 80 -20.16 -9.08 7.55
C SER A 80 -18.92 -9.72 6.94
N ALA A 81 -18.62 -10.97 7.32
CA ALA A 81 -17.44 -11.69 6.85
C ALA A 81 -17.43 -11.97 5.34
N THR A 82 -18.60 -11.95 4.70
CA THR A 82 -18.79 -12.24 3.27
C THR A 82 -19.39 -11.06 2.50
N GLY A 83 -19.51 -9.90 3.15
CA GLY A 83 -20.07 -8.70 2.54
C GLY A 83 -19.00 -7.94 1.75
N ASP A 84 -19.47 -7.03 0.90
CA ASP A 84 -18.59 -6.09 0.20
C ASP A 84 -17.84 -5.20 1.20
N GLU A 85 -16.67 -4.73 0.81
CA GLU A 85 -15.88 -3.80 1.64
C GLU A 85 -16.60 -2.45 1.79
N GLU A 86 -16.64 -1.95 3.03
CA GLU A 86 -17.29 -0.69 3.40
C GLU A 86 -16.27 0.38 3.79
N TYR A 87 -15.15 -0.03 4.40
CA TYR A 87 -14.04 0.86 4.75
C TYR A 87 -12.71 0.30 4.30
N GLY A 88 -11.85 1.19 3.80
CA GLY A 88 -10.43 0.95 3.55
C GLY A 88 -9.58 1.77 4.51
N ILE A 89 -8.61 1.14 5.17
CA ILE A 89 -7.63 1.76 6.05
C ILE A 89 -6.26 1.51 5.45
N ILE A 90 -5.64 2.57 4.93
CA ILE A 90 -4.38 2.51 4.21
C ILE A 90 -3.27 3.16 5.04
N ILE A 91 -2.17 2.46 5.28
CA ILE A 91 -1.04 2.97 6.08
C ILE A 91 0.17 3.10 5.17
N TRP A 92 0.47 4.32 4.73
CA TRP A 92 1.58 4.62 3.83
C TRP A 92 2.88 4.80 4.61
N LEU A 93 3.83 3.91 4.37
CA LEU A 93 5.19 3.98 4.92
C LEU A 93 6.11 4.91 4.10
N ALA A 94 5.72 5.19 2.85
CA ALA A 94 6.37 6.17 1.99
C ALA A 94 5.43 6.74 0.94
N ALA A 95 5.70 7.99 0.57
CA ALA A 95 5.09 8.72 -0.52
C ALA A 95 6.22 9.33 -1.37
N LEU A 96 6.52 8.75 -2.52
CA LEU A 96 7.62 9.13 -3.39
C LEU A 96 7.14 9.93 -4.60
N GLY A 97 7.91 10.93 -4.99
CA GLY A 97 7.72 11.69 -6.24
C GLY A 97 6.38 12.40 -6.38
N GLY A 98 5.69 12.69 -5.26
CA GLY A 98 4.39 13.34 -5.28
C GLY A 98 3.18 12.40 -5.32
N ALA A 99 3.37 11.09 -5.09
CA ALA A 99 2.25 10.18 -4.85
C ALA A 99 1.41 10.67 -3.66
N GLY A 100 0.09 10.72 -3.85
CA GLY A 100 -0.85 11.20 -2.83
C GLY A 100 -2.00 10.20 -2.60
N PRO A 101 -2.52 10.10 -1.37
CA PRO A 101 -3.66 9.24 -1.05
C PRO A 101 -4.98 9.80 -1.62
N ILE A 102 -6.01 8.97 -1.56
CA ILE A 102 -7.40 9.40 -1.82
C ILE A 102 -7.78 10.43 -0.76
N SER A 103 -8.28 11.59 -1.21
CA SER A 103 -8.71 12.66 -0.32
C SER A 103 -9.80 13.52 -0.94
N SER A 104 -10.88 13.77 -0.21
CA SER A 104 -11.96 14.67 -0.63
C SER A 104 -11.58 16.15 -0.52
N THR A 105 -10.67 16.50 0.39
CA THR A 105 -10.27 17.89 0.67
C THR A 105 -8.86 18.22 0.18
N GLY A 106 -8.04 17.21 -0.10
CA GLY A 106 -6.62 17.35 -0.41
C GLY A 106 -5.74 17.76 0.78
N SER A 107 -6.34 18.04 1.95
CA SER A 107 -5.65 18.57 3.12
C SER A 107 -5.68 17.53 4.25
N PRO A 108 -4.52 17.11 4.78
CA PRO A 108 -4.49 16.14 5.86
C PRO A 108 -4.81 16.77 7.22
N GLY A 109 -5.43 15.98 8.09
CA GLY A 109 -5.43 16.20 9.54
C GLY A 109 -4.32 15.41 10.24
N GLY A 110 -4.26 15.49 11.57
CA GLY A 110 -3.34 14.71 12.40
C GLY A 110 -1.99 15.40 12.69
N ALA A 111 -1.24 14.83 13.64
CA ALA A 111 0.04 15.37 14.11
C ALA A 111 1.23 14.54 13.60
N ASN A 112 1.45 13.36 14.18
CA ASN A 112 2.58 12.49 13.83
C ASN A 112 2.39 11.77 12.49
N TRP A 113 1.13 11.55 12.10
CA TRP A 113 0.73 11.01 10.82
C TRP A 113 -0.18 12.03 10.14
N LYS A 114 -0.07 12.14 8.81
CA LYS A 114 -1.02 12.88 7.99
C LYS A 114 -2.20 11.98 7.66
N LEU A 115 -3.36 12.27 8.21
CA LEU A 115 -4.61 11.55 7.95
C LEU A 115 -5.36 12.21 6.79
N TYR A 116 -5.62 11.44 5.74
CA TYR A 116 -6.46 11.84 4.61
C TYR A 116 -7.71 10.97 4.57
N GLU A 117 -8.82 11.58 4.13
CA GLU A 117 -10.13 10.92 4.05
C GLU A 117 -10.76 11.16 2.69
N GLY A 118 -11.35 10.12 2.10
CA GLY A 118 -12.16 10.23 0.88
C GLY A 118 -12.95 8.97 0.59
N THR A 119 -13.52 8.87 -0.62
CA THR A 119 -14.32 7.72 -1.03
C THR A 119 -13.78 7.05 -2.29
N ASN A 120 -13.95 5.74 -2.40
CA ASN A 120 -13.68 4.97 -3.61
C ASN A 120 -14.80 3.96 -3.82
N ALA A 121 -15.63 4.18 -4.85
CA ALA A 121 -16.90 3.49 -5.01
C ALA A 121 -17.74 3.56 -3.72
N GLN A 122 -18.19 2.43 -3.17
CA GLN A 122 -18.95 2.36 -1.93
C GLN A 122 -18.11 2.50 -0.65
N MET A 123 -16.77 2.45 -0.76
CA MET A 123 -15.89 2.46 0.40
C MET A 123 -15.55 3.86 0.90
N HIS A 124 -15.52 4.02 2.22
CA HIS A 124 -14.87 5.14 2.89
C HIS A 124 -13.40 4.82 3.15
N ILE A 125 -12.49 5.67 2.68
CA ILE A 125 -11.04 5.44 2.72
C ILE A 125 -10.39 6.39 3.72
N TYR A 126 -9.68 5.82 4.70
CA TYR A 126 -8.78 6.52 5.62
C TYR A 126 -7.35 6.20 5.26
N SER A 127 -6.54 7.20 4.95
CA SER A 127 -5.11 7.03 4.63
C SER A 127 -4.22 7.72 5.66
N PHE A 128 -3.45 6.95 6.41
CA PHE A 128 -2.42 7.42 7.33
C PHE A 128 -1.09 7.48 6.61
N VAL A 129 -0.57 8.67 6.36
CA VAL A 129 0.70 8.88 5.66
C VAL A 129 1.80 9.29 6.61
N TRP A 130 2.89 8.52 6.66
CA TRP A 130 4.06 8.89 7.44
C TRP A 130 4.69 10.15 6.81
N PRO A 131 4.98 11.21 7.60
CA PRO A 131 5.47 12.48 7.05
C PRO A 131 6.87 12.36 6.43
N HIS A 132 7.60 11.31 6.76
CA HIS A 132 8.90 10.99 6.17
C HIS A 132 8.79 9.64 5.43
N SER A 133 9.67 9.35 4.46
CA SER A 133 9.68 8.01 3.87
C SER A 133 10.59 7.10 4.71
N ILE A 134 10.07 5.98 5.22
CA ILE A 134 10.90 4.96 5.88
C ILE A 134 11.60 4.14 4.81
N LEU A 135 12.72 4.67 4.31
CA LEU A 135 13.58 3.95 3.38
C LEU A 135 14.62 3.15 4.18
N TYR A 136 14.49 1.83 4.21
CA TYR A 136 15.59 0.99 4.68
C TYR A 136 16.71 1.03 3.63
N ARG A 137 17.79 1.75 3.95
CA ARG A 137 19.05 1.64 3.21
C ARG A 137 19.78 0.41 3.72
N PHE A 138 19.89 -0.62 2.88
CA PHE A 138 20.86 -1.68 3.12
C PHE A 138 22.19 -1.18 2.54
N ASN A 139 23.19 -1.00 3.42
CA ASN A 139 24.58 -0.73 3.04
C ASN A 139 25.21 -1.98 2.44
#